data_AF-A0A5C6A9K4-F1
#
_entry.id   AF-A0A5C6A9K4-F1
#
_cell.length_a   1.000
_cell.length_b   1.000
_cell.length_c   1.000
_cell.angle_alpha   90.00
_cell.angle_beta   90.00
_cell.angle_gamma   90.00
#
_symmetry.space_group_name_H-M   'P 1'
#
loop_
_entity.id
_entity.type
_entity.pdbx_description
1 polymer ?
#
loop_
_entity_poly.entity_id
_entity_poly.type
_entity_poly.pdbx_seq_one_letter_code
_entity_poly.pdbx_strand_id
1 'polypeptide(L)'
;MAERLVIKIGGSLLAEPGAMGRVAEWLAATTRPDQTRLLLAGGGAAVDGLRRIDAANPLSAEATHWGAIALMDANAALLADWIPSARLTERIPVSDGDWALRSGRWLREQEPSADGERLRIGWRTTSDAIAARIAACWDARLIFLKHTLREAYASLDEAAADGVVDPETPRLAAGLRSVTLLGAVSSGLLSPTPPRLRG
;
A
#
# COMPACT_ATOMS: atom_id res chain seq x y z
N MET A 1 -2.53 23.53 4.37
CA MET A 1 -1.42 22.76 3.77
C MET A 1 -2.06 21.65 2.94
N ALA A 2 -1.53 21.39 1.74
CA ALA A 2 -2.01 20.30 0.91
C ALA A 2 -1.90 18.95 1.67
N GLU A 3 -2.96 18.15 1.64
CA GLU A 3 -3.01 16.88 2.38
C GLU A 3 -2.46 15.76 1.49
N ARG A 4 -1.45 15.03 1.98
CA ARG A 4 -0.85 13.90 1.28
C ARG A 4 -1.28 12.59 1.93
N LEU A 5 -1.77 11.67 1.12
CA LEU A 5 -2.12 10.33 1.58
C LEU A 5 -1.44 9.27 0.71
N VAL A 6 -0.88 8.27 1.39
CA VAL A 6 -0.53 6.99 0.78
C VAL A 6 -1.64 6.01 1.12
N ILE A 7 -2.23 5.39 0.10
CA ILE A 7 -3.33 4.44 0.25
C ILE A 7 -2.88 3.11 -0.34
N LYS A 8 -2.56 2.16 0.52
CA LYS A 8 -2.21 0.80 0.10
C LYS A 8 -3.48 -0.02 -0.06
N ILE A 9 -3.67 -0.59 -1.24
CA ILE A 9 -4.77 -1.50 -1.58
C ILE A 9 -4.28 -2.94 -1.48
N GLY A 10 -4.88 -3.73 -0.58
CA GLY A 10 -4.52 -5.13 -0.36
C GLY A 10 -4.66 -5.97 -1.63
N GLY A 11 -3.65 -6.81 -1.91
CA GLY A 11 -3.63 -7.60 -3.15
C GLY A 11 -4.81 -8.57 -3.29
N SER A 12 -5.35 -9.09 -2.19
CA SER A 12 -6.54 -9.93 -2.20
C SER A 12 -7.79 -9.20 -2.69
N LEU A 13 -7.85 -7.86 -2.59
CA LEU A 13 -8.97 -7.08 -3.12
C LEU A 13 -8.99 -7.03 -4.64
N LEU A 14 -7.85 -7.24 -5.30
CA LEU A 14 -7.74 -7.13 -6.76
C LEU A 14 -8.52 -8.25 -7.48
N ALA A 15 -8.74 -9.38 -6.82
CA ALA A 15 -9.50 -10.52 -7.34
C ALA A 15 -10.91 -10.63 -6.74
N GLU A 16 -11.29 -9.73 -5.83
CA GLU A 16 -12.59 -9.75 -5.16
C GLU A 16 -13.65 -9.04 -6.03
N PRO A 17 -14.75 -9.71 -6.40
CA PRO A 17 -15.79 -9.12 -7.24
C PRO A 17 -16.32 -7.78 -6.71
N GLY A 18 -16.32 -6.77 -7.58
CA GLY A 18 -16.81 -5.42 -7.28
C GLY A 18 -15.97 -4.63 -6.26
N ALA A 19 -14.87 -5.17 -5.73
CA ALA A 19 -14.07 -4.47 -4.73
C ALA A 19 -13.48 -3.16 -5.25
N MET A 20 -12.98 -3.13 -6.49
CA MET A 20 -12.41 -1.91 -7.07
C MET A 20 -13.48 -0.83 -7.33
N GLY A 21 -14.71 -1.23 -7.65
CA GLY A 21 -15.85 -0.31 -7.70
C GLY A 21 -16.09 0.36 -6.35
N ARG A 22 -16.13 -0.43 -5.25
CA ARG A 22 -16.26 0.10 -3.88
C ARG A 22 -15.10 1.00 -3.49
N VAL A 23 -13.87 0.68 -3.90
CA VAL A 23 -12.70 1.53 -3.66
C VAL A 23 -12.82 2.86 -4.41
N ALA A 24 -13.23 2.83 -5.69
CA ALA A 24 -13.44 4.04 -6.48
C ALA A 24 -14.54 4.93 -5.89
N GLU A 25 -15.66 4.36 -5.47
CA GLU A 25 -16.74 5.07 -4.78
C GLU A 25 -16.25 5.72 -3.48
N TRP A 26 -15.48 4.98 -2.67
CA TRP A 26 -14.92 5.52 -1.43
C TRP A 26 -13.89 6.63 -1.69
N LEU A 27 -13.05 6.51 -2.70
CA LEU A 27 -12.14 7.57 -3.12
C LEU A 27 -12.92 8.82 -3.55
N ALA A 28 -14.00 8.67 -4.31
CA ALA A 28 -14.84 9.81 -4.69
C ALA A 28 -15.50 10.47 -3.47
N ALA A 29 -16.02 9.67 -2.53
CA ALA A 29 -16.72 10.16 -1.35
C ALA A 29 -15.81 10.80 -0.29
N THR A 30 -14.51 10.46 -0.28
CA THR A 30 -13.55 10.94 0.72
C THR A 30 -12.55 11.96 0.18
N THR A 31 -12.66 12.32 -1.10
CA THR A 31 -11.78 13.33 -1.69
C THR A 31 -11.97 14.68 -1.01
N ARG A 32 -10.89 15.46 -0.90
CA ARG A 32 -10.89 16.80 -0.33
C ARG A 32 -10.18 17.77 -1.27
N PRO A 33 -10.51 19.07 -1.23
CA PRO A 33 -9.71 20.09 -1.92
C PRO A 33 -8.25 20.02 -1.48
N ASP A 34 -7.33 20.31 -2.40
CA ASP A 34 -5.88 20.36 -2.18
C ASP A 34 -5.30 19.04 -1.59
N GLN A 35 -5.87 17.90 -2.00
CA GLN A 35 -5.46 16.57 -1.56
C GLN A 35 -4.76 15.81 -2.70
N THR A 36 -3.58 15.29 -2.41
CA THR A 36 -2.86 14.36 -3.29
C THR A 36 -2.87 12.97 -2.68
N ARG A 37 -3.43 11.98 -3.40
CA ARG A 37 -3.52 10.58 -2.96
C ARG A 37 -2.69 9.67 -3.85
N LEU A 38 -1.80 8.91 -3.24
CA LEU A 38 -0.91 7.97 -3.89
C LEU A 38 -1.35 6.55 -3.57
N LEU A 39 -1.91 5.86 -4.57
CA LEU A 39 -2.43 4.51 -4.47
C LEU A 39 -1.33 3.49 -4.76
N LEU A 40 -1.15 2.51 -3.87
CA LEU A 40 -0.22 1.41 -4.05
C LEU A 40 -0.96 0.08 -4.10
N ALA A 41 -0.72 -0.69 -5.15
CA ALA A 41 -1.26 -2.04 -5.26
C ALA A 41 -0.43 -3.04 -4.43
N GLY A 42 -1.11 -3.94 -3.74
CA GLY A 42 -0.50 -5.16 -3.21
C GLY A 42 -0.23 -6.20 -4.31
N GLY A 43 0.44 -7.28 -3.94
CA GLY A 43 0.84 -8.34 -4.88
C GLY A 43 -0.27 -9.29 -5.32
N GLY A 44 -1.14 -9.70 -4.39
CA GLY A 44 -2.27 -10.60 -4.65
C GLY A 44 -1.86 -11.92 -5.31
N ALA A 45 -2.79 -12.50 -6.07
CA ALA A 45 -2.59 -13.79 -6.75
C ALA A 45 -1.35 -13.83 -7.65
N ALA A 46 -0.95 -12.69 -8.23
CA ALA A 46 0.26 -12.58 -9.05
C ALA A 46 1.53 -12.87 -8.24
N VAL A 47 1.71 -12.19 -7.10
CA VAL A 47 2.86 -12.41 -6.22
C VAL A 47 2.76 -13.75 -5.49
N ASP A 48 1.56 -14.23 -5.18
CA ASP A 48 1.37 -15.57 -4.61
C ASP A 48 1.80 -16.67 -5.59
N GLY A 49 1.65 -16.44 -6.90
CA GLY A 49 2.24 -17.27 -7.95
C GLY A 49 3.76 -17.31 -7.87
N LEU A 50 4.41 -16.15 -7.73
CA LEU A 50 5.86 -16.07 -7.56
C LEU A 50 6.34 -16.76 -6.27
N ARG A 51 5.60 -16.62 -5.16
CA ARG A 51 5.89 -17.35 -3.91
C ARG A 51 5.86 -18.86 -4.11
N ARG A 52 4.91 -19.39 -4.89
CA ARG A 52 4.83 -20.83 -5.21
C ARG A 52 6.01 -21.30 -6.06
N ILE A 53 6.45 -20.48 -7.01
CA ILE A 53 7.64 -20.78 -7.83
C ILE A 53 8.88 -20.85 -6.95
N ASP A 54 9.11 -19.83 -6.12
CA ASP A 54 10.25 -19.74 -5.19
C ASP A 54 10.25 -20.89 -4.17
N ALA A 55 9.08 -21.26 -3.63
CA ALA A 55 8.96 -22.39 -2.71
C ALA A 55 9.31 -23.74 -3.36
N ALA A 56 9.01 -23.91 -4.66
CA ALA A 56 9.33 -25.12 -5.40
C ALA A 56 10.79 -25.15 -5.88
N ASN A 57 11.32 -24.00 -6.28
CA ASN A 57 12.69 -23.83 -6.77
C ASN A 57 13.24 -22.50 -6.23
N PRO A 58 13.99 -22.53 -5.10
CA PRO A 58 14.45 -21.33 -4.43
C PRO A 58 15.24 -20.39 -5.34
N LEU A 59 14.81 -19.13 -5.35
CA LEU A 59 15.44 -18.02 -6.04
C LEU A 59 16.25 -17.18 -5.05
N SER A 60 17.08 -16.26 -5.55
CA SER A 60 17.74 -15.30 -4.67
C SER A 60 16.72 -14.33 -4.06
N ALA A 61 17.02 -13.81 -2.86
CA ALA A 61 16.20 -12.79 -2.21
C ALA A 61 16.02 -11.54 -3.09
N GLU A 62 17.03 -11.18 -3.86
CA GLU A 62 16.96 -10.05 -4.80
C GLU A 62 16.02 -10.32 -5.97
N ALA A 63 16.11 -11.51 -6.59
CA ALA A 63 15.26 -11.88 -7.71
C ALA A 63 13.78 -11.96 -7.29
N THR A 64 13.49 -12.58 -6.15
CA THR A 64 12.12 -12.66 -5.61
C THR A 64 11.57 -11.29 -5.25
N HIS A 65 12.36 -10.45 -4.59
CA HIS A 65 11.94 -9.10 -4.17
C HIS A 65 11.61 -8.21 -5.37
N TRP A 66 12.51 -8.11 -6.35
CA TRP A 66 12.25 -7.28 -7.53
C TRP A 66 11.22 -7.89 -8.48
N GLY A 67 11.12 -9.22 -8.55
CA GLY A 67 10.04 -9.89 -9.27
C GLY A 67 8.68 -9.57 -8.66
N ALA A 68 8.56 -9.59 -7.33
CA ALA A 68 7.33 -9.22 -6.64
C ALA A 68 6.97 -7.74 -6.88
N ILE A 69 7.94 -6.83 -6.83
CA ILE A 69 7.72 -5.41 -7.13
C ILE A 69 7.24 -5.20 -8.57
N ALA A 70 7.83 -5.89 -9.55
CA ALA A 70 7.39 -5.80 -10.94
C ALA A 70 5.93 -6.25 -11.12
N LEU A 71 5.50 -7.30 -10.42
CA LEU A 71 4.11 -7.75 -10.42
C LEU A 71 3.19 -6.72 -9.74
N MET A 72 3.64 -6.06 -8.67
CA MET A 72 2.89 -4.97 -8.03
C MET A 72 2.79 -3.73 -8.94
N ASP A 73 3.82 -3.41 -9.73
CA ASP A 73 3.78 -2.32 -10.71
C ASP A 73 2.81 -2.63 -11.87
N ALA A 74 2.67 -3.90 -12.24
CA ALA A 74 1.61 -4.33 -13.15
C ALA A 74 0.23 -4.14 -12.52
N ASN A 75 0.05 -4.51 -11.25
CA ASN A 75 -1.19 -4.28 -10.52
C ASN A 75 -1.53 -2.79 -10.37
N ALA A 76 -0.53 -1.91 -10.24
CA ALA A 76 -0.76 -0.45 -10.21
C ALA A 76 -1.35 0.07 -11.53
N ALA A 77 -0.97 -0.51 -12.67
CA ALA A 77 -1.59 -0.19 -13.95
C ALA A 77 -3.07 -0.65 -14.00
N LEU A 78 -3.40 -1.80 -13.40
CA LEU A 78 -4.79 -2.25 -13.27
C LEU A 78 -5.61 -1.30 -12.39
N LEU A 79 -5.03 -0.78 -11.30
CA LEU A 79 -5.71 0.23 -10.47
C LEU A 79 -6.07 1.48 -11.26
N ALA A 80 -5.19 1.97 -12.12
CA ALA A 80 -5.44 3.14 -12.96
C ALA A 80 -6.54 2.89 -14.02
N ASP A 81 -6.72 1.63 -14.45
CA ASP A 81 -7.81 1.24 -15.35
C ASP A 81 -9.16 1.14 -14.61
N TRP A 82 -9.16 0.54 -13.42
CA TRP A 82 -10.38 0.31 -12.65
C TRP A 82 -10.90 1.54 -11.89
N ILE A 83 -10.03 2.50 -11.56
CA ILE A 83 -10.38 3.68 -10.76
C ILE A 83 -10.32 4.91 -11.68
N PRO A 84 -11.46 5.44 -12.14
CA PRO A 84 -11.49 6.50 -13.16
C PRO A 84 -10.75 7.79 -12.79
N SER A 85 -10.62 8.11 -11.49
CA SER A 85 -9.89 9.29 -11.01
C SER A 85 -8.37 9.09 -10.96
N ALA A 86 -7.89 7.85 -10.97
CA ALA A 86 -6.49 7.51 -10.73
C ALA A 86 -5.66 7.56 -12.00
N ARG A 87 -4.60 8.37 -11.98
CA ARG A 87 -3.61 8.43 -13.07
C ARG A 87 -2.40 7.58 -12.73
N LEU A 88 -1.92 6.80 -13.69
CA LEU A 88 -0.69 6.03 -13.50
C LEU A 88 0.53 6.96 -13.42
N THR A 89 1.43 6.69 -12.49
CA THR A 89 2.72 7.40 -12.35
C THR A 89 3.83 6.45 -11.91
N GLU A 90 5.07 6.82 -12.19
CA GLU A 90 6.29 6.14 -11.71
C GLU A 90 7.09 7.02 -10.74
N ARG A 91 6.55 8.19 -10.41
CA ARG A 91 7.17 9.20 -9.55
C ARG A 91 6.15 9.77 -8.58
N ILE A 92 6.62 10.26 -7.44
CA ILE A 92 5.77 10.98 -6.50
C ILE A 92 5.20 12.23 -7.19
N PRO A 93 3.87 12.40 -7.23
CA PRO A 93 3.22 13.51 -7.90
C PRO A 93 3.43 14.84 -7.14
N VAL A 94 3.40 15.93 -7.89
CA VAL A 94 3.51 17.31 -7.37
C VAL A 94 2.20 18.09 -7.46
N SER A 95 1.14 17.46 -7.98
CA SER A 95 -0.18 18.05 -8.13
C SER A 95 -1.25 17.13 -7.56
N ASP A 96 -2.36 17.75 -7.16
CA ASP A 96 -3.48 17.10 -6.50
C ASP A 96 -4.19 16.05 -7.39
N GLY A 97 -4.95 15.20 -6.72
CA GLY A 97 -5.70 14.10 -7.31
C GLY A 97 -5.15 12.72 -6.96
N ASP A 98 -5.64 11.72 -7.68
CA ASP A 98 -5.36 10.31 -7.42
C ASP A 98 -4.29 9.79 -8.39
N TRP A 99 -3.33 9.08 -7.82
CA TRP A 99 -2.16 8.60 -8.55
C TRP A 99 -1.88 7.16 -8.20
N ALA A 100 -2.00 6.24 -9.16
CA ALA A 100 -1.55 4.86 -8.97
C ALA A 100 -0.05 4.79 -9.22
N LEU A 101 0.73 4.42 -8.21
CA LEU A 101 2.19 4.41 -8.29
C LEU A 101 2.72 3.04 -8.70
N ARG A 102 3.51 3.01 -9.77
CA ARG A 102 4.53 2.00 -10.00
C ARG A 102 5.75 2.28 -9.13
N SER A 103 5.79 1.62 -8.00
CA SER A 103 6.78 1.86 -6.94
C SER A 103 8.20 1.43 -7.33
N GLY A 104 8.36 0.52 -8.29
CA GLY A 104 9.67 -0.05 -8.62
C GLY A 104 10.72 1.00 -9.02
N ARG A 105 10.33 2.02 -9.79
CA ARG A 105 11.25 3.11 -10.16
C ARG A 105 11.66 3.94 -8.95
N TRP A 106 10.70 4.33 -8.11
CA TRP A 106 10.98 5.08 -6.88
C TRP A 106 11.92 4.30 -5.94
N LEU A 107 11.68 2.99 -5.78
CA LEU A 107 12.51 2.11 -4.97
C LEU A 107 13.95 1.98 -5.47
N ARG A 108 14.19 2.09 -6.78
CA ARG A 108 15.53 2.02 -7.37
C ARG A 108 16.27 3.35 -7.35
N GLU A 109 15.58 4.44 -7.66
CA GLU A 109 16.21 5.72 -7.96
C GLU A 109 16.19 6.71 -6.79
N GLN A 110 15.17 6.62 -5.92
CA GLN A 110 14.88 7.67 -4.91
C GLN A 110 14.97 7.14 -3.48
N GLU A 111 14.43 5.94 -3.20
CA GLU A 111 14.52 5.33 -1.88
C GLU A 111 15.96 5.25 -1.34
N PRO A 112 16.98 4.96 -2.19
CA PRO A 112 18.35 4.92 -1.72
C PRO A 112 18.87 6.23 -1.12
N SER A 113 18.55 7.36 -1.72
CA SER A 113 19.03 8.66 -1.26
C SER A 113 18.09 9.33 -0.27
N ALA A 114 16.94 8.71 0.05
CA ALA A 114 15.98 9.24 1.01
C ALA A 114 16.42 9.00 2.45
N ASP A 115 16.15 9.99 3.31
CA ASP A 115 16.44 9.92 4.75
C ASP A 115 15.72 8.74 5.43
N GLY A 116 16.26 8.25 6.56
CA GLY A 116 15.69 7.15 7.34
C GLY A 116 16.20 5.76 6.95
N GLU A 117 15.71 4.73 7.64
CA GLU A 117 16.15 3.35 7.41
C GLU A 117 15.54 2.78 6.13
N ARG A 118 16.39 2.10 5.35
CA ARG A 118 15.96 1.52 4.08
C ARG A 118 15.10 0.28 4.22
N LEU A 119 14.35 0.00 3.16
CA LEU A 119 13.65 -1.26 3.00
C LEU A 119 14.65 -2.42 2.91
N ARG A 120 14.36 -3.49 3.65
CA ARG A 120 15.11 -4.74 3.55
C ARG A 120 14.63 -5.52 2.34
N ILE A 121 15.54 -6.18 1.65
CA ILE A 121 15.19 -7.07 0.54
C ILE A 121 14.66 -8.40 1.07
N GLY A 122 13.68 -8.98 0.39
CA GLY A 122 13.13 -10.31 0.65
C GLY A 122 11.69 -10.33 1.13
N TRP A 123 11.17 -11.52 1.42
CA TRP A 123 9.74 -11.77 1.65
C TRP A 123 9.13 -11.16 2.92
N ARG A 124 9.98 -10.74 3.87
CA ARG A 124 9.54 -10.02 5.08
C ARG A 124 9.09 -8.58 4.76
N THR A 125 9.54 -8.03 3.64
CA THR A 125 9.14 -6.72 3.14
C THR A 125 8.08 -6.90 2.07
N THR A 126 6.86 -6.39 2.32
CA THR A 126 5.78 -6.45 1.35
C THR A 126 5.39 -5.06 0.88
N SER A 127 4.34 -4.98 0.04
CA SER A 127 3.67 -3.72 -0.30
C SER A 127 3.28 -2.87 0.92
N ASP A 128 3.10 -3.46 2.11
CA ASP A 128 2.76 -2.70 3.31
C ASP A 128 3.96 -1.87 3.82
N ALA A 129 5.11 -2.51 3.98
CA ALA A 129 6.37 -1.84 4.29
C ALA A 129 6.75 -0.79 3.22
N ILE A 130 6.56 -1.10 1.93
CA ILE A 130 6.81 -0.14 0.84
C ILE A 130 5.93 1.10 0.99
N ALA A 131 4.65 0.93 1.30
CA ALA A 131 3.74 2.04 1.52
C ALA A 131 4.11 2.87 2.76
N ALA A 132 4.50 2.22 3.86
CA ALA A 132 4.99 2.90 5.06
C ALA A 132 6.25 3.73 4.76
N ARG A 133 7.23 3.15 4.05
CA ARG A 133 8.47 3.84 3.65
C ARG A 133 8.17 5.07 2.79
N ILE A 134 7.31 4.94 1.78
CA ILE A 134 6.94 6.06 0.91
C ILE A 134 6.18 7.14 1.70
N ALA A 135 5.27 6.75 2.60
CA ALA A 135 4.54 7.69 3.44
C ALA A 135 5.49 8.50 4.33
N ALA A 136 6.53 7.87 4.88
CA ALA A 136 7.53 8.54 5.69
C ALA A 136 8.34 9.55 4.86
N CYS A 137 8.85 9.13 3.69
CA CYS A 137 9.64 9.99 2.80
C CYS A 137 8.83 11.17 2.23
N TRP A 138 7.51 11.03 2.11
CA TRP A 138 6.63 12.03 1.51
C TRP A 138 5.86 12.88 2.54
N ASP A 139 6.09 12.63 3.84
CA ASP A 139 5.36 13.26 4.95
C ASP A 139 3.84 13.14 4.78
N ALA A 140 3.39 11.92 4.49
CA ALA A 140 2.01 11.59 4.17
C ALA A 140 1.34 10.78 5.28
N ARG A 141 0.02 10.87 5.34
CA ARG A 141 -0.81 9.95 6.12
C ARG A 141 -0.88 8.61 5.41
N LEU A 142 -0.95 7.51 6.16
CA LEU A 142 -1.01 6.16 5.60
C LEU A 142 -2.36 5.50 5.88
N ILE A 143 -2.99 4.97 4.83
CA ILE A 143 -4.19 4.15 4.91
C ILE A 143 -3.92 2.80 4.27
N PHE A 144 -4.24 1.73 4.98
CA PHE A 144 -4.27 0.38 4.44
C PHE A 144 -5.71 -0.05 4.20
N LEU A 145 -6.06 -0.37 2.96
CA LEU A 145 -7.29 -1.07 2.62
C LEU A 145 -7.00 -2.57 2.59
N LYS A 146 -7.48 -3.27 3.59
CA LYS A 146 -7.36 -4.72 3.73
C LYS A 146 -8.67 -5.38 3.33
N HIS A 147 -8.58 -6.61 2.81
CA HIS A 147 -9.78 -7.37 2.45
C HIS A 147 -10.69 -7.51 3.67
N THR A 148 -10.21 -8.19 4.70
CA THR A 148 -10.94 -8.35 5.97
C THR A 148 -10.10 -7.75 7.10
N LEU A 149 -10.74 -7.00 7.99
CA LEU A 149 -10.23 -6.75 9.33
C LEU A 149 -11.12 -7.52 10.30
N ARG A 150 -10.53 -8.38 11.11
CA ARG A 150 -11.28 -9.20 12.08
C ARG A 150 -11.68 -8.37 13.30
N GLU A 151 -10.85 -7.39 13.65
CA GLU A 151 -11.02 -6.52 14.79
C GLU A 151 -10.30 -5.18 14.59
N ALA A 152 -10.50 -4.26 15.53
CA ALA A 152 -9.70 -3.06 15.61
C ALA A 152 -8.38 -3.38 16.35
N TYR A 153 -7.27 -2.97 15.76
CA TYR A 153 -5.94 -3.11 16.36
C TYR A 153 -5.61 -1.86 17.19
N ALA A 154 -4.86 -2.00 18.30
CA ALA A 154 -4.41 -0.86 19.09
C ALA A 154 -3.08 -0.28 18.56
N SER A 155 -2.27 -1.11 17.89
CA SER A 155 -0.98 -0.73 17.30
C SER A 155 -0.69 -1.48 15.99
N LEU A 156 0.30 -1.00 15.23
CA LEU A 156 0.81 -1.75 14.08
C LEU A 156 1.59 -3.01 14.48
N ASP A 157 2.19 -3.04 15.67
CA ASP A 157 2.87 -4.23 16.19
C ASP A 157 1.89 -5.39 16.41
N GLU A 158 0.72 -5.11 16.99
CA GLU A 158 -0.36 -6.11 17.11
C GLU A 158 -0.86 -6.56 15.74
N ALA A 159 -1.09 -5.61 14.81
CA ALA A 159 -1.50 -5.94 13.45
C ALA A 159 -0.45 -6.78 12.70
N ALA A 160 0.84 -6.56 12.98
CA ALA A 160 1.93 -7.35 12.41
C ALA A 160 2.02 -8.75 13.03
N ALA A 161 1.82 -8.87 14.35
CA ALA A 161 1.77 -10.15 15.06
C ALA A 161 0.64 -11.06 14.54
N ASP A 162 -0.49 -10.47 14.17
CA ASP A 162 -1.64 -11.15 13.57
C ASP A 162 -1.53 -11.36 12.05
N GLY A 163 -0.45 -10.89 11.43
CA GLY A 163 -0.21 -11.02 9.99
C GLY A 163 -1.10 -10.15 9.10
N VAL A 164 -1.75 -9.11 9.66
CA VAL A 164 -2.52 -8.14 8.90
C VAL A 164 -1.62 -7.23 8.07
N VAL A 165 -0.46 -6.84 8.61
CA VAL A 165 0.63 -6.16 7.89
C VAL A 165 1.92 -6.97 8.04
N ASP A 166 2.94 -6.66 7.25
CA ASP A 166 4.22 -7.34 7.37
C ASP A 166 5.03 -6.89 8.61
N PRO A 167 5.99 -7.71 9.08
CA PRO A 167 6.78 -7.40 10.28
C PRO A 167 7.69 -6.16 10.17
N GLU A 168 7.95 -5.64 8.98
CA GLU A 168 8.79 -4.45 8.79
C GLU A 168 7.94 -3.16 8.84
N THR A 169 6.63 -3.28 8.66
CA THR A 169 5.69 -2.15 8.60
C THR A 169 5.71 -1.30 9.87
N PRO A 170 5.65 -1.83 11.11
CA PRO A 170 5.67 -1.00 12.33
C PRO A 170 6.93 -0.12 12.40
N ARG A 171 8.10 -0.72 12.15
CA ARG A 171 9.40 -0.03 12.14
C ARG A 171 9.43 1.13 11.15
N LEU A 172 8.90 0.93 9.95
CA LEU A 172 8.92 1.93 8.87
C LEU A 172 7.82 2.99 9.00
N ALA A 173 6.75 2.66 9.72
CA ALA A 173 5.66 3.58 10.03
C ALA A 173 5.92 4.41 11.30
N ALA A 174 7.02 4.14 12.02
CA ALA A 174 7.40 4.87 13.20
C ALA A 174 7.52 6.37 12.91
N GLY A 175 6.78 7.19 13.66
CA GLY A 175 6.76 8.64 13.48
C GLY A 175 5.86 9.18 12.37
N LEU A 176 5.12 8.33 11.65
CA LEU A 176 4.10 8.81 10.72
C LEU A 176 3.00 9.60 11.45
N ARG A 177 2.52 10.67 10.81
CA ARG A 177 1.46 11.54 11.37
C ARG A 177 0.19 10.78 11.76
N SER A 178 -0.19 9.79 10.95
CA SER A 178 -1.31 8.91 11.24
C SER A 178 -1.27 7.67 10.36
N VAL A 179 -1.63 6.54 10.95
CA VAL A 179 -1.86 5.29 10.23
C VAL A 179 -3.27 4.78 10.51
N THR A 180 -3.94 4.30 9.47
CA THR A 180 -5.31 3.78 9.56
C THR A 180 -5.42 2.46 8.79
N LEU A 181 -5.99 1.44 9.44
CA LEU A 181 -6.38 0.17 8.81
C LEU A 181 -7.89 0.22 8.52
N LEU A 182 -8.30 -0.10 7.29
CA LEU A 182 -9.71 -0.23 6.89
C LEU A 182 -9.97 -1.61 6.30
N GLY A 183 -11.08 -2.23 6.68
CA GLY A 183 -11.58 -3.47 6.08
C GLY A 183 -12.54 -3.17 4.93
N ALA A 184 -12.51 -3.96 3.86
CA ALA A 184 -13.27 -3.73 2.64
C ALA A 184 -14.41 -4.74 2.39
N VAL A 185 -14.62 -5.73 3.28
CA VAL A 185 -15.80 -6.62 3.29
C VAL A 185 -16.65 -6.45 4.56
N SER A 186 -17.57 -5.49 4.53
CA SER A 186 -18.94 -5.55 5.11
C SER A 186 -19.63 -4.18 4.99
N SER A 187 -20.72 -4.08 4.21
CA SER A 187 -21.68 -2.94 4.11
C SER A 187 -21.15 -1.53 3.78
N GLY A 188 -19.85 -1.35 3.54
CA GLY A 188 -19.25 -0.09 3.11
C GLY A 188 -17.83 0.03 3.67
N LEU A 189 -16.93 0.71 2.94
CA LEU A 189 -15.70 1.20 3.56
C LEU A 189 -16.13 2.20 4.64
N LEU A 190 -16.09 1.77 5.91
CA LEU A 190 -16.57 2.56 7.04
C LEU A 190 -15.92 3.95 7.02
N SER A 191 -16.74 4.97 7.24
CA SER A 191 -16.36 6.39 7.31
C SER A 191 -15.21 6.63 8.33
N PRO A 192 -14.43 7.73 8.20
CA PRO A 192 -12.98 7.78 8.42
C PRO A 192 -12.54 7.95 9.88
N THR A 193 -13.30 7.48 10.86
CA THR A 193 -12.82 7.46 12.25
C THR A 193 -12.64 6.06 12.82
N PRO A 194 -11.81 5.19 12.19
CA PRO A 194 -11.15 4.12 12.93
C PRO A 194 -10.22 4.74 14.00
N PRO A 195 -9.91 4.00 15.08
CA PRO A 195 -8.90 4.44 16.03
C PRO A 195 -7.60 4.73 15.28
N ARG A 196 -7.03 5.92 15.51
CA ARG A 196 -5.70 6.26 15.00
C ARG A 196 -4.71 5.35 15.71
N LEU A 197 -3.99 4.52 14.95
CA LEU A 197 -2.93 3.71 15.52
C LEU A 197 -1.77 4.61 15.91
N ARG A 198 -1.15 4.34 17.05
CA ARG A 198 0.18 4.89 17.36
C ARG A 198 1.19 4.17 16.47
N GLY A 199 1.99 4.95 15.74
CA GLY A 199 3.19 4.45 15.08
C GLY A 199 4.32 4.25 16.06
#